data_AF-A0A924RW35-F1
#
_entry.id   AF-A0A924RW35-F1
#
_cell.length_a   1.000
_cell.length_b   1.000
_cell.length_c   1.000
_cell.angle_alpha   90.00
_cell.angle_beta   90.00
_cell.angle_gamma   90.00
#
_symmetry.space_group_name_H-M   'P 1'
#
loop_
_entity.id
_entity.type
_entity.pdbx_description
1 polymer ?
#
loop_
_entity_poly.entity_id
_entity_poly.type
_entity_poly.pdbx_seq_one_letter_code
_entity_poly.pdbx_strand_id
1 'polypeptide(L)' 'MKKFLDENFLLKNNTAIALYHEYAKAMPIIDYHCHLPQQQIAEDKNFDNLTQIWLYGDHYKWRA' A
#
# COMPACT_ATOMS: atom_id res chain seq x y z
N MET A 1 -25.75 -5.34 -1.07
CA MET A 1 -24.72 -4.30 -1.26
C MET A 1 -23.35 -4.94 -1.14
N LYS A 2 -22.35 -4.47 -1.90
CA LYS A 2 -20.95 -4.88 -1.67
C LYS A 2 -20.50 -4.42 -0.29
N LYS A 3 -19.66 -5.20 0.38
CA LYS A 3 -19.08 -4.82 1.68
C LYS A 3 -18.04 -3.72 1.42
N PHE A 4 -17.96 -2.73 2.31
CA PHE A 4 -16.91 -1.71 2.24
C PHE A 4 -15.52 -2.39 2.30
N LEU A 5 -14.62 -2.01 1.38
CA LEU A 5 -13.29 -2.61 1.20
C LEU A 5 -13.32 -4.16 1.08
N ASP A 6 -14.14 -4.70 0.18
CA ASP A 6 -14.10 -6.14 -0.17
C ASP A 6 -12.97 -6.48 -1.16
N GLU A 7 -12.82 -7.76 -1.50
CA GLU A 7 -11.81 -8.25 -2.47
C GLU A 7 -11.95 -7.65 -3.87
N ASN A 8 -13.10 -7.04 -4.19
CA ASN A 8 -13.37 -6.38 -5.46
C ASN A 8 -13.44 -4.85 -5.28
N PHE A 9 -12.78 -4.31 -4.27
CA PHE A 9 -12.71 -2.88 -4.04
C PHE A 9 -12.19 -2.15 -5.29
N LEU A 10 -12.93 -1.11 -5.71
CA LEU A 10 -12.74 -0.38 -6.97
C LEU A 10 -12.94 -1.18 -8.28
N LEU A 11 -13.16 -2.50 -8.23
CA LEU A 11 -13.41 -3.35 -9.40
C LEU A 11 -14.92 -3.38 -9.72
N LYS A 12 -15.31 -2.66 -10.78
CA LYS A 12 -16.73 -2.40 -11.11
C LYS A 12 -17.36 -3.39 -12.09
N ASN A 13 -16.59 -4.26 -12.73
CA ASN A 13 -17.10 -5.24 -13.71
C ASN A 13 -16.25 -6.53 -13.72
N ASN A 14 -16.77 -7.58 -14.37
CA ASN A 14 -16.14 -8.90 -14.42
C ASN A 14 -14.76 -8.87 -15.11
N THR A 15 -14.59 -8.03 -16.14
CA THR A 15 -13.30 -7.85 -16.81
C THR A 15 -12.24 -7.29 -15.86
N ALA A 16 -12.57 -6.28 -15.05
CA ALA A 16 -11.66 -5.69 -14.07
C ALA A 16 -11.30 -6.69 -12.96
N ILE A 17 -12.27 -7.51 -12.54
CA ILE A 17 -12.05 -8.59 -11.57
C ILE A 17 -11.04 -9.61 -12.12
N ALA A 18 -11.25 -10.11 -13.34
CA ALA A 18 -10.35 -11.07 -13.99
C ALA A 18 -8.95 -10.48 -14.18
N LEU A 19 -8.84 -9.28 -14.78
CA LEU A 19 -7.55 -8.63 -15.01
C LEU A 19 -6.75 -8.40 -13.72
N TYR A 20 -7.43 -8.01 -12.63
CA TYR A 20 -6.75 -7.79 -11.36
C TYR A 20 -6.34 -9.11 -10.69
N HIS A 21 -7.29 -10.03 -10.46
CA HIS A 21 -7.03 -11.23 -9.65
C HIS A 21 -6.21 -12.29 -10.38
N GLU A 22 -6.35 -12.43 -11.70
CA GLU A 22 -5.64 -13.46 -12.48
C GLU A 22 -4.27 -12.99 -12.95
N TYR A 23 -4.07 -11.68 -13.15
CA TYR A 23 -2.84 -11.15 -13.74
C TYR A 23 -2.15 -10.13 -12.82
N ALA A 24 -2.81 -9.01 -12.49
CA ALA A 24 -2.12 -7.88 -11.84
C ALA A 24 -1.68 -8.17 -10.40
N LYS A 25 -2.51 -8.85 -9.60
CA LYS A 25 -2.30 -9.06 -8.16
C LYS A 25 -1.02 -9.82 -7.82
N ALA A 26 -0.58 -10.73 -8.70
CA ALA A 26 0.60 -11.57 -8.49
C ALA A 26 1.90 -10.93 -9.01
N MET A 27 1.82 -9.80 -9.70
CA MET A 27 3.01 -9.14 -10.25
C MET A 27 3.87 -8.53 -9.13
N PRO A 28 5.21 -8.55 -9.26
CA PRO A 28 6.08 -7.86 -8.32
C PRO A 28 5.86 -6.34 -8.38
N ILE A 29 6.17 -5.67 -7.28
CA ILE A 29 6.21 -4.21 -7.21
C ILE A 29 7.56 -3.73 -7.73
N ILE A 30 7.53 -2.81 -8.69
CA ILE A 30 8.71 -2.08 -9.18
C ILE A 30 8.56 -0.62 -8.74
N ASP A 31 9.10 -0.32 -7.56
CA ASP A 31 9.04 1.02 -6.95
C ASP A 31 10.29 1.83 -7.29
N TYR A 32 10.40 2.25 -8.56
CA TYR A 32 11.62 2.90 -9.08
C TYR A 32 11.88 4.30 -8.50
N HIS A 33 10.88 4.91 -7.86
CA HIS A 33 10.99 6.23 -7.25
C HIS A 33 10.20 6.28 -5.95
N CYS A 34 10.93 6.28 -4.84
CA CYS A 34 10.38 6.42 -3.50
C CYS A 34 11.27 7.35 -2.65
N HIS A 35 10.78 7.65 -1.45
CA HIS A 35 11.50 8.45 -0.44
C HIS A 35 11.78 7.66 0.83
N LEU A 36 11.90 6.34 0.73
CA LEU A 36 12.21 5.49 1.88
C LEU A 36 13.62 5.81 2.42
N PRO A 37 13.80 5.96 3.74
CA PRO A 37 15.13 6.21 4.32
C PRO A 37 16.03 4.98 4.16
N GLN A 38 17.15 5.12 3.45
CA GLN A 38 18.07 4.02 3.15
C GLN A 38 18.64 3.36 4.41
N GLN A 39 18.91 4.16 5.46
CA GLN A 39 19.41 3.66 6.73
C GLN A 39 18.42 2.69 7.40
N GLN A 40 17.12 2.98 7.35
CA GLN A 40 16.10 2.12 7.96
C GLN A 40 16.00 0.76 7.26
N ILE A 41 16.25 0.74 5.94
CA ILE A 41 16.33 -0.50 5.16
C ILE A 41 17.60 -1.28 5.56
N ALA A 42 18.75 -0.60 5.62
CA ALA A 42 20.03 -1.23 5.92
C ALA A 42 20.09 -1.83 7.35
N GLU A 43 19.40 -1.20 8.30
CA GLU A 43 19.35 -1.62 9.71
C GLU A 43 18.20 -2.59 10.01
N ASP A 44 17.36 -2.93 9.03
CA ASP A 44 16.11 -3.67 9.23
C ASP A 44 15.29 -3.10 10.40
N LYS A 45 15.01 -1.80 10.32
CA LYS A 45 14.46 -1.04 11.43
C LYS A 45 13.14 -1.62 11.90
N ASN A 46 13.10 -1.99 13.18
CA ASN A 46 11.88 -2.27 13.91
C ASN A 46 11.32 -0.97 14.51
N PHE A 47 10.02 -0.73 14.37
CA PHE A 47 9.34 0.45 14.90
C PHE A 47 8.73 0.13 16.27
N ASP A 48 8.88 1.04 17.24
CA ASP A 48 8.45 0.78 18.62
C ASP A 48 6.92 0.75 18.79
N ASN A 49 6.21 1.48 17.94
CA ASN A 49 4.76 1.61 18.00
C ASN A 49 4.17 2.10 16.67
N LEU A 50 2.84 2.05 16.59
CA LEU A 50 2.10 2.44 15.39
C LEU A 50 2.25 3.93 15.06
N THR A 51 2.34 4.80 16.06
CA THR A 51 2.49 6.25 15.86
C THR A 51 3.73 6.55 15.03
N GLN A 52 4.87 5.92 15.32
CA GLN A 52 6.11 6.16 14.57
C GLN A 52 5.97 5.79 13.09
N ILE A 53 5.50 4.57 12.78
CA ILE A 53 5.42 4.09 11.40
C ILE A 53 4.31 4.76 10.58
N TRP A 54 3.21 5.19 11.22
CA TRP A 54 2.06 5.76 10.49
C TRP A 54 1.99 7.28 10.47
N LEU A 55 2.50 7.96 11.49
CA LEU A 55 2.32 9.41 11.63
C LEU A 55 3.58 10.21 11.34
N TYR A 56 4.78 9.63 11.19
CA TYR A 56 5.99 10.44 10.98
C TYR A 56 6.20 10.87 9.51
N GLY A 57 5.30 10.49 8.61
CA GLY A 57 5.23 10.90 7.20
C GLY A 57 3.90 10.43 6.58
N ASP A 58 3.60 10.69 5.31
CA ASP A 58 4.11 11.70 4.36
C ASP A 58 3.29 13.00 4.47
N HIS A 59 3.02 13.43 5.71
CA HIS A 59 2.36 14.68 6.07
C HIS A 59 0.89 14.84 5.68
N TYR A 60 0.31 13.98 4.83
CA TYR A 60 -1.13 14.04 4.49
C TYR A 60 -2.03 13.95 5.73
N LYS A 61 -1.66 13.12 6.72
CA LYS A 61 -2.39 13.03 7.99
C LYS A 61 -2.26 14.30 8.84
N TRP A 62 -1.16 15.04 8.70
CA TRP A 62 -0.94 16.30 9.40
C TRP A 62 -1.70 17.46 8.78
N ARG A 63 -1.95 17.36 7.46
CA ARG A 63 -2.69 18.36 6.71
C ARG A 63 -4.20 18.34 6.99
N ALA A 64 -4.74 17.16 7.32
CA ALA A 64 -6.16 16.90 7.43
C ALA A 64 -6.87 17.75 8.50
#